data_AF-A0A0F9H005-F1
#
_entry.id   AF-A0A0F9H005-F1
#
_cell.length_a   1.000
_cell.length_b   1.000
_cell.length_c   1.000
_cell.angle_alpha   90.00
_cell.angle_beta   90.00
_cell.angle_gamma   90.00
#
_symmetry.space_group_name_H-M   'P 1'
#
loop_
_entity.id
_entity.type
_entity.pdbx_description
1 polymer ?
#
loop_
_entity_poly.entity_id
_entity_poly.type
_entity_poly.pdbx_seq_one_letter_code
_entity_poly.pdbx_strand_id
1 'polypeptide(L)'
;MNINELCKVSHDIAKEKGFWDVKPRNTSELLMLIVSELGEACEALRKKNRQVYFKEIGNREILSKWEKDTFEDEIADTFIRLGDLCQAMGIDIEWQIKKKLEYNKTRPYKHGKEF
;
A
#
# COMPACT_ATOMS: atom_id res chain seq x y z
N MET A 1 -7.45 -1.51 12.06
CA MET A 1 -7.36 -2.33 10.84
C MET A 1 -6.07 -3.13 10.87
N ASN A 2 -6.15 -4.45 10.79
CA ASN A 2 -4.99 -5.34 10.52
C ASN A 2 -4.81 -5.55 9.00
N ILE A 3 -3.80 -6.32 8.58
CA ILE A 3 -3.47 -6.47 7.15
C ILE A 3 -4.54 -7.28 6.42
N ASN A 4 -5.07 -8.33 7.05
CA ASN A 4 -6.15 -9.11 6.46
C ASN A 4 -7.45 -8.29 6.31
N GLU A 5 -7.76 -7.43 7.28
CA GLU A 5 -8.87 -6.47 7.20
C GLU A 5 -8.65 -5.46 6.06
N LEU A 6 -7.42 -4.94 5.89
CA LEU A 6 -7.07 -4.08 4.75
C LEU A 6 -7.35 -4.79 3.42
N CYS A 7 -6.86 -6.02 3.24
CA CYS A 7 -7.05 -6.77 2.00
C CYS A 7 -8.54 -6.94 1.67
N LYS A 8 -9.33 -7.33 2.67
CA LYS A 8 -10.78 -7.48 2.52
C LYS A 8 -11.46 -6.17 2.13
N VAL A 9 -11.20 -5.10 2.87
CA VAL A 9 -11.81 -3.78 2.62
C VAL A 9 -11.42 -3.24 1.25
N SER A 10 -10.15 -3.31 0.86
CA SER A 10 -9.68 -2.88 -0.45
C SER A 10 -10.41 -3.61 -1.59
N HIS A 11 -10.54 -4.93 -1.47
CA HIS A 11 -11.20 -5.74 -2.49
C HIS A 11 -12.70 -5.52 -2.56
N ASP A 12 -13.36 -5.34 -1.41
CA ASP A 12 -14.78 -5.04 -1.35
C ASP A 12 -15.09 -3.69 -1.99
N ILE A 13 -14.28 -2.65 -1.73
CA ILE A 13 -14.38 -1.35 -2.40
C ILE A 13 -14.15 -1.49 -3.91
N ALA A 14 -13.11 -2.22 -4.33
CA ALA A 14 -12.81 -2.41 -5.75
C ALA A 14 -13.96 -3.09 -6.50
N LYS A 15 -14.60 -4.10 -5.87
CA LYS A 15 -15.82 -4.75 -6.40
C LYS A 15 -17.00 -3.79 -6.45
N GLU A 16 -17.23 -3.00 -5.41
CA GLU A 16 -18.31 -2.00 -5.40
C GLU A 16 -18.16 -0.98 -6.54
N LYS A 17 -16.92 -0.62 -6.90
CA LYS A 17 -16.62 0.27 -8.04
C LYS A 17 -16.60 -0.43 -9.40
N GLY A 18 -16.93 -1.72 -9.46
CA GLY A 18 -17.06 -2.48 -10.70
C GLY A 18 -15.74 -2.92 -11.34
N PHE A 19 -14.60 -2.75 -10.66
CA PHE A 19 -13.29 -3.16 -11.20
C PHE A 19 -13.13 -4.69 -11.38
N TRP A 20 -14.06 -5.47 -10.82
CA TRP A 20 -14.09 -6.92 -10.88
C TRP A 20 -15.31 -7.49 -11.64
N ASP A 21 -16.11 -6.63 -12.27
CA ASP A 21 -17.31 -7.04 -13.01
C ASP A 21 -16.95 -7.71 -14.35
N VAL A 22 -15.86 -7.25 -14.98
CA VAL A 22 -15.36 -7.81 -16.25
C VAL A 22 -14.35 -8.91 -15.97
N LYS A 23 -14.62 -10.10 -16.51
CA LYS A 23 -13.76 -11.28 -16.38
C LYS A 23 -13.26 -11.76 -17.75
N PRO A 24 -12.05 -12.33 -17.85
CA PRO A 24 -11.07 -12.53 -16.76
C PRO A 24 -10.26 -11.27 -16.47
N ARG A 25 -9.94 -11.03 -15.18
CA ARG A 25 -8.93 -10.02 -14.82
C ARG A 25 -7.54 -10.55 -15.11
N ASN A 26 -6.69 -9.69 -15.65
CA ASN A 26 -5.31 -10.01 -15.98
C ASN A 26 -4.38 -9.67 -14.80
N THR A 27 -3.78 -10.68 -14.19
CA THR A 27 -2.83 -10.49 -13.07
C THR A 27 -1.67 -9.58 -13.43
N SER A 28 -1.12 -9.69 -14.65
CA SER A 28 0.00 -8.84 -15.07
C SER A 28 -0.40 -7.37 -15.16
N GLU A 29 -1.63 -7.09 -15.59
CA GLU A 29 -2.18 -5.73 -15.59
C GLU A 29 -2.33 -5.20 -14.16
N LEU A 30 -2.87 -6.00 -13.24
CA LEU A 30 -2.98 -5.62 -11.83
C LEU A 30 -1.61 -5.32 -11.19
N LEU A 31 -0.60 -6.13 -11.52
CA LEU A 31 0.78 -5.90 -11.07
C LEU A 31 1.33 -4.57 -11.62
N MET A 32 1.05 -4.24 -12.88
CA MET A 32 1.50 -2.98 -13.46
C MET A 32 0.75 -1.76 -12.90
N LEU A 33 -0.51 -1.91 -12.52
CA LEU A 33 -1.25 -0.86 -11.78
C LEU A 33 -0.63 -0.61 -10.40
N ILE A 34 -0.12 -1.63 -9.71
CA ILE A 34 0.61 -1.42 -8.44
C ILE A 34 1.94 -0.70 -8.69
N VAL A 35 2.64 -1.05 -9.78
CA VAL A 35 3.90 -0.40 -10.16
C VAL A 35 3.68 1.06 -10.53
N SER A 36 2.56 1.42 -11.17
CA SER A 36 2.27 2.82 -11.50
C SER A 36 2.14 3.69 -10.24
N GLU A 37 1.52 3.22 -9.16
CA GLU A 37 1.42 3.98 -7.90
C GLU A 37 2.78 4.29 -7.30
N LEU A 38 3.75 3.37 -7.41
CA LEU A 38 5.13 3.63 -6.99
C LEU A 38 5.81 4.67 -7.89
N GLY A 39 5.44 4.73 -9.17
CA GLY A 39 5.84 5.78 -10.10
C GLY A 39 5.25 7.14 -9.71
N GLU A 40 3.96 7.20 -9.37
CA GLU A 40 3.27 8.39 -8.89
C GLU A 40 3.90 8.88 -7.57
N ALA A 41 4.23 7.97 -6.64
CA ALA A 41 4.96 8.29 -5.43
C ALA A 41 6.33 8.93 -5.74
N CYS A 42 7.09 8.36 -6.69
CA CYS A 42 8.36 8.95 -7.11
C CYS A 42 8.18 10.37 -7.68
N GLU A 43 7.11 10.60 -8.45
CA GLU A 43 6.80 11.91 -8.99
C GLU A 43 6.40 12.92 -7.91
N ALA A 44 5.54 12.52 -6.97
CA ALA A 44 5.13 13.36 -5.84
C ALA A 44 6.36 13.76 -4.99
N LEU A 45 7.29 12.82 -4.75
CA LEU A 45 8.54 13.09 -4.06
C LEU A 45 9.40 14.13 -4.82
N ARG A 46 9.52 14.00 -6.15
CA ARG A 46 10.23 14.96 -7.00
C ARG A 46 9.62 16.36 -6.93
N LYS A 47 8.28 16.45 -6.87
CA LYS A 47 7.52 17.69 -6.73
C LYS A 47 7.51 18.25 -5.30
N LYS A 48 8.02 17.50 -4.32
CA LYS A 48 7.92 17.79 -2.88
C LYS A 48 6.48 17.86 -2.37
N ASN A 49 5.56 17.15 -3.02
CA ASN A 49 4.18 17.01 -2.58
C ASN A 49 4.13 16.00 -1.43
N ARG A 50 3.86 16.47 -0.22
CA ARG A 50 3.90 15.67 1.01
C ARG A 50 2.67 15.96 1.86
N GLN A 51 2.14 14.95 2.53
CA GLN A 51 1.20 15.17 3.61
C GLN A 51 1.87 15.99 4.71
N VAL A 52 1.19 17.01 5.19
CA VAL A 52 1.63 17.76 6.36
C VAL A 52 0.92 17.18 7.56
N TYR A 53 1.59 16.36 8.37
CA TYR A 53 0.99 15.83 9.59
C TYR A 53 1.24 16.79 10.76
N PHE A 54 0.19 17.44 11.27
CA PHE A 54 0.28 18.21 12.50
C PHE A 54 -0.18 17.34 13.67
N LYS A 55 0.75 17.10 14.61
CA LYS A 55 0.45 16.49 15.91
C LYS A 55 0.48 17.60 16.95
N GLU A 56 -0.55 17.65 17.80
CA GLU A 56 -0.65 18.65 18.87
C GLU A 56 0.63 18.73 19.73
N ILE A 57 1.10 19.97 19.95
CA ILE A 57 2.01 20.33 21.04
C ILE A 57 1.30 21.43 21.84
N GLY A 58 0.54 21.05 22.88
CA GLY A 58 -0.26 21.96 23.71
C GLY A 58 -1.75 22.07 23.31
N ASN A 59 -2.47 23.10 23.78
CA ASN A 59 -3.91 23.34 23.54
C ASN A 59 -4.23 23.92 22.13
N ARG A 60 -3.65 23.37 21.07
CA ARG A 60 -3.98 23.80 19.70
C ARG A 60 -4.12 22.58 18.80
N GLU A 61 -5.35 22.08 18.71
CA GLU A 61 -5.73 21.11 17.69
C GLU A 61 -5.57 21.74 16.30
N ILE A 62 -4.54 21.32 15.58
CA ILE A 62 -4.48 21.52 14.13
C ILE A 62 -4.59 20.13 13.53
N LEU A 63 -5.82 19.75 13.17
CA LEU A 63 -6.06 18.60 12.33
C LEU A 63 -5.52 18.91 10.94
N SER A 64 -4.46 18.20 10.53
CA SER A 64 -4.03 18.22 9.14
C SER A 64 -5.09 17.56 8.26
N LYS A 65 -5.54 18.29 7.23
CA LYS A 65 -6.38 17.75 6.17
C LYS A 65 -5.56 16.75 5.34
N TRP A 66 -6.15 15.59 5.04
CA TRP A 66 -5.57 14.66 4.07
C TRP A 66 -5.66 15.24 2.66
N GLU A 67 -4.55 15.19 1.93
CA GLU A 67 -4.44 15.73 0.56
C GLU A 67 -4.11 14.64 -0.46
N LYS A 68 -4.80 14.64 -1.60
CA LYS A 68 -4.51 13.72 -2.71
C LYS A 68 -3.19 14.07 -3.40
N ASP A 69 -2.61 13.14 -4.14
CA ASP A 69 -1.43 13.35 -5.02
C ASP A 69 -0.14 13.71 -4.25
N THR A 70 -0.08 13.25 -2.99
CA THR A 70 1.08 13.39 -2.10
C THR A 70 1.84 12.07 -2.02
N PHE A 71 3.13 12.12 -1.69
CA PHE A 71 3.95 10.91 -1.57
C PHE A 71 3.31 9.85 -0.65
N GLU A 72 2.81 10.25 0.51
CA GLU A 72 2.17 9.33 1.46
C GLU A 72 0.84 8.78 0.94
N ASP A 73 0.11 9.54 0.13
CA ASP A 73 -1.13 9.08 -0.51
C ASP A 73 -0.84 7.96 -1.52
N GLU A 74 0.12 8.15 -2.43
CA GLU A 74 0.46 7.13 -3.44
C GLU A 74 1.09 5.87 -2.82
N ILE A 75 1.80 6.02 -1.70
CA ILE A 75 2.24 4.86 -0.91
C ILE A 75 1.03 4.13 -0.33
N ALA A 76 0.02 4.85 0.17
CA ALA A 76 -1.21 4.23 0.66
C ALA A 76 -1.98 3.53 -0.48
N ASP A 77 -2.07 4.12 -1.67
CA ASP A 77 -2.71 3.49 -2.83
C ASP A 77 -2.01 2.20 -3.25
N THR A 78 -0.66 2.18 -3.18
CA THR A 78 0.13 0.95 -3.38
C THR A 78 -0.30 -0.16 -2.42
N PHE A 79 -0.47 0.13 -1.12
CA PHE A 79 -0.93 -0.86 -0.14
C PHE A 79 -2.37 -1.30 -0.41
N ILE A 80 -3.25 -0.39 -0.81
CA ILE A 80 -4.66 -0.70 -1.12
C ILE A 80 -4.72 -1.67 -2.30
N ARG A 81 -3.98 -1.41 -3.39
CA ARG A 81 -3.93 -2.28 -4.58
C ARG A 81 -3.29 -3.63 -4.31
N LEU A 82 -2.23 -3.67 -3.49
CA LEU A 82 -1.66 -4.93 -3.02
C LEU A 82 -2.69 -5.73 -2.20
N GLY A 83 -3.45 -5.04 -1.35
CA GLY A 83 -4.52 -5.67 -0.56
C GLY A 83 -5.63 -6.26 -1.43
N ASP A 84 -6.12 -5.50 -2.42
CA ASP A 84 -7.09 -5.97 -3.40
C ASP A 84 -6.59 -7.22 -4.14
N LEU A 85 -5.36 -7.18 -4.67
CA LEU A 85 -4.73 -8.30 -5.36
C LEU A 85 -4.64 -9.54 -4.46
N CYS A 86 -4.14 -9.39 -3.22
CA CYS A 86 -3.99 -10.50 -2.29
C CYS A 86 -5.33 -11.16 -1.96
N GLN A 87 -6.36 -10.36 -1.67
CA GLN A 87 -7.69 -10.85 -1.36
C GLN A 87 -8.34 -11.55 -2.56
N ALA A 88 -8.20 -10.98 -3.76
CA ALA A 88 -8.73 -11.57 -5.00
C ALA A 88 -8.06 -12.91 -5.35
N MET A 89 -6.78 -13.06 -4.99
CA MET A 89 -6.00 -14.29 -5.22
C MET A 89 -6.09 -15.30 -4.07
N GLY A 90 -6.75 -14.98 -2.95
CA GLY A 90 -6.82 -15.84 -1.77
C GLY A 90 -5.47 -16.01 -1.06
N ILE A 91 -4.60 -15.00 -1.14
CA ILE A 91 -3.27 -15.01 -0.50
C ILE A 91 -3.41 -14.48 0.94
N ASP A 92 -3.07 -15.33 1.93
CA ASP A 92 -2.88 -14.89 3.32
C ASP A 92 -1.56 -14.12 3.47
N ILE A 93 -1.58 -12.85 3.04
CA ILE A 93 -0.40 -12.01 3.00
C ILE A 93 0.11 -11.67 4.41
N GLU A 94 -0.78 -11.61 5.42
CA GLU A 94 -0.36 -11.38 6.80
C GLU A 94 0.48 -12.55 7.33
N TRP A 95 0.06 -13.80 7.08
CA TRP A 95 0.87 -14.98 7.40
C TRP A 95 2.20 -14.98 6.63
N GLN A 96 2.17 -14.68 5.33
CA GLN A 96 3.39 -14.61 4.50
C GLN A 96 4.39 -13.58 5.02
N ILE A 97 3.91 -12.38 5.38
CA ILE A 97 4.74 -11.31 5.97
C ILE A 97 5.34 -11.79 7.30
N LYS A 98 4.54 -12.38 8.20
CA LYS A 98 5.03 -12.89 9.50
C LYS A 98 6.15 -13.91 9.28
N LYS A 99 5.94 -14.90 8.41
CA LYS A 99 6.95 -15.91 8.08
C LYS A 99 8.20 -15.31 7.45
N LYS A 100 8.04 -14.33 6.55
CA LYS A 100 9.17 -13.67 5.91
C LYS A 100 9.99 -12.85 6.89
N LEU A 101 9.36 -12.16 7.84
CA LEU A 101 10.04 -11.43 8.90
C LEU A 101 10.79 -12.36 9.86
N GLU A 102 10.19 -13.48 10.26
CA GLU A 102 10.87 -14.52 11.05
C GLU A 102 12.15 -14.99 10.37
N TYR A 103 12.06 -15.32 9.07
CA TYR A 103 13.22 -15.72 8.28
C TYR A 103 14.24 -14.59 8.09
N ASN A 104 13.82 -13.35 7.85
CA ASN A 104 14.74 -12.23 7.67
C ASN A 104 15.57 -11.94 8.94
N LYS A 105 15.02 -12.20 10.13
CA LYS A 105 15.75 -12.09 11.41
C LYS A 105 16.91 -13.07 11.52
N THR A 106 16.85 -14.23 10.86
CA THR A 106 17.93 -15.24 10.91
C THR A 106 19.05 -14.96 9.93
N ARG A 107 18.88 -13.99 9.03
CA ARG A 107 19.87 -13.73 7.98
C ARG A 107 21.00 -12.83 8.49
N PRO A 108 22.23 -12.96 7.96
CA PRO A 108 23.36 -12.11 8.34
C PRO A 108 23.14 -10.66 7.90
N TYR A 109 23.88 -9.73 8.49
CA TYR A 109 23.80 -8.30 8.17
C TYR A 109 23.87 -8.04 6.65
N LYS A 110 22.88 -7.28 6.13
CA LYS A 110 22.62 -7.03 4.70
C LYS A 110 22.49 -8.24 3.78
N HIS A 111 22.63 -9.46 4.30
CA HIS A 111 22.60 -10.69 3.51
C HIS A 111 23.65 -10.70 2.38
N GLY A 112 24.78 -10.00 2.60
CA GLY A 112 25.83 -9.81 1.58
C GLY A 112 25.51 -8.80 0.48
N LYS A 113 24.43 -8.00 0.60
CA LYS A 113 24.09 -6.95 -0.35
C LYS A 113 24.68 -5.60 0.03
N GLU A 114 24.87 -4.73 -0.95
CA GLU A 114 25.31 -3.35 -0.72
C GLU A 114 24.16 -2.45 -0.22
N PHE A 115 22.96 -2.72 -0.75
CA PHE A 115 21.68 -2.05 -0.48
C PHE A 115 20.56 -3.08 -0.28
#